data_AF-M0ATA5-F1
#
_entry.id   AF-M0ATA5-F1
#
_cell.length_a   1.000
_cell.length_b   1.000
_cell.length_c   1.000
_cell.angle_alpha   90.00
_cell.angle_beta   90.00
_cell.angle_gamma   90.00
#
_symmetry.space_group_name_H-M   'P 1'
#
loop_
_entity.id
_entity.type
_entity.pdbx_description
1 polymer ?
#
loop_
_entity_poly.entity_id
_entity_poly.type
_entity_poly.pdbx_seq_one_letter_code
_entity_poly.pdbx_strand_id
1 'polypeptide(L)'
;MTAIRDELAIAVGVGDRFCVEVAQLEGMLVAAHPRERSPLDIAVIEGIDQLEAVPATPVEVEIESRVVEDYVVGRLVATDCSTIDPP
;
A
#
# COMPACT_ATOMS: atom_id res chain seq x y z
N MET A 1 -21.95 -15.98 1.09
CA MET A 1 -21.34 -15.16 2.16
C MET A 1 -19.88 -15.52 2.23
N THR A 2 -19.02 -14.70 1.65
CA THR A 2 -17.55 -14.88 1.65
C THR A 2 -16.96 -14.20 2.89
N ALA A 3 -17.20 -14.75 4.07
CA ALA A 3 -16.75 -14.17 5.36
C ALA A 3 -15.22 -13.95 5.43
N ILE A 4 -14.45 -14.82 4.76
CA ILE A 4 -12.99 -14.82 4.80
C ILE A 4 -12.38 -13.64 4.03
N ARG A 5 -13.05 -13.14 2.97
CA ARG A 5 -12.56 -11.98 2.20
C ARG A 5 -12.74 -10.67 2.98
N ASP A 6 -13.78 -10.58 3.80
CA ASP A 6 -14.04 -9.40 4.64
C ASP A 6 -13.04 -9.32 5.79
N GLU A 7 -12.75 -10.43 6.49
CA GLU A 7 -11.84 -10.40 7.65
C GLU A 7 -10.40 -10.02 7.25
N LEU A 8 -9.90 -10.56 6.15
CA LEU A 8 -8.59 -10.18 5.62
C LEU A 8 -8.59 -8.72 5.19
N ALA A 9 -9.63 -8.26 4.48
CA ALA A 9 -9.76 -6.88 4.03
C ALA A 9 -9.77 -5.90 5.22
N ILE A 10 -10.46 -6.25 6.31
CA ILE A 10 -10.47 -5.48 7.55
C ILE A 10 -9.09 -5.51 8.22
N ALA A 11 -8.42 -6.66 8.26
CA ALA A 11 -7.11 -6.80 8.86
C ALA A 11 -6.04 -5.96 8.15
N VAL A 12 -6.01 -5.98 6.80
CA VAL A 12 -5.09 -5.16 6.00
C VAL A 12 -5.52 -3.69 5.94
N GLY A 13 -6.80 -3.39 6.11
CA GLY A 13 -7.31 -2.02 6.03
C GLY A 13 -7.56 -1.59 4.60
N VAL A 14 -8.28 -2.41 3.83
CA VAL A 14 -8.72 -2.04 2.48
C VAL A 14 -9.50 -0.72 2.52
N GLY A 15 -9.07 0.24 1.71
CA GLY A 15 -9.60 1.61 1.65
C GLY A 15 -8.99 2.58 2.65
N ASP A 16 -8.15 2.11 3.58
CA ASP A 16 -7.34 2.97 4.43
C ASP A 16 -6.08 3.43 3.68
N ARG A 17 -5.56 4.60 4.08
CA ARG A 17 -4.30 5.16 3.59
C ARG A 17 -3.25 5.09 4.67
N PHE A 18 -2.06 4.60 4.29
CA PHE A 18 -0.94 4.51 5.19
C PHE A 18 0.31 5.10 4.57
N CYS A 19 1.12 5.72 5.41
CA CYS A 19 2.47 6.09 5.05
C CYS A 19 3.40 4.93 5.30
N VAL A 20 4.04 4.46 4.24
CA VAL A 20 4.90 3.28 4.29
C VAL A 20 6.22 3.53 3.58
N GLU A 21 7.27 2.91 4.11
CA GLU A 21 8.58 2.91 3.48
C GLU A 21 8.58 1.84 2.39
N VAL A 22 8.66 2.27 1.12
CA VAL A 22 8.73 1.36 -0.03
C VAL A 22 10.17 1.05 -0.41
N ALA A 23 10.49 -0.22 -0.55
CA ALA A 23 11.71 -0.70 -1.16
C ALA A 23 11.46 -1.09 -2.62
N GLN A 24 12.41 -0.82 -3.49
CA GLN A 24 12.35 -1.32 -4.86
C GLN A 24 12.83 -2.77 -4.89
N LEU A 25 11.96 -3.68 -5.33
CA LEU A 25 12.23 -5.10 -5.47
C LEU A 25 11.82 -5.53 -6.89
N GLU A 26 12.74 -6.07 -7.68
CA GLU A 26 12.45 -6.67 -9.00
C GLU A 26 11.62 -5.77 -9.97
N GLY A 27 11.73 -4.45 -9.83
CA GLY A 27 11.00 -3.48 -10.67
C GLY A 27 9.61 -3.08 -10.13
N MET A 28 9.21 -3.61 -8.97
CA MET A 28 8.03 -3.17 -8.21
C MET A 28 8.43 -2.49 -6.90
N LEU A 29 7.53 -1.67 -6.36
CA LEU A 29 7.70 -1.07 -5.04
C LEU A 29 6.98 -1.94 -4.02
N VAL A 30 7.69 -2.43 -3.01
CA VAL A 30 7.15 -3.23 -1.91
C VAL A 30 7.34 -2.51 -0.59
N ALA A 31 6.38 -2.58 0.31
CA ALA A 31 6.42 -1.95 1.62
C ALA A 31 6.00 -2.95 2.70
N ALA A 32 6.67 -2.86 3.85
CA ALA A 32 6.24 -3.60 5.02
C ALA A 32 4.90 -3.04 5.53
N HIS A 33 3.98 -3.93 5.91
CA HIS A 33 2.69 -3.49 6.40
C HIS A 33 2.81 -2.87 7.81
N PRO A 34 2.33 -1.64 8.05
CA PRO A 34 2.50 -0.97 9.35
C PRO A 34 1.66 -1.62 10.47
N ARG A 35 0.61 -2.36 10.08
CA ARG A 35 -0.18 -3.18 11.02
C ARG A 35 0.54 -4.49 11.32
N GLU A 36 0.92 -4.69 12.58
CA GLU A 36 1.49 -5.97 13.08
C GLU A 36 0.56 -7.19 12.89
N ARG A 37 -0.75 -6.96 12.72
CA ARG A 37 -1.73 -8.02 12.44
C ARG A 37 -1.85 -8.38 10.97
N SER A 38 -1.26 -7.60 10.06
CA SER A 38 -1.37 -7.92 8.63
C SER A 38 -0.51 -9.13 8.32
N PRO A 39 -1.11 -10.21 7.77
CA PRO A 39 -0.35 -11.36 7.33
C PRO A 39 0.34 -11.14 5.98
N LEU A 40 0.10 -10.00 5.32
CA LEU A 40 0.59 -9.67 3.97
C LEU A 40 1.31 -8.33 3.98
N ASP A 41 2.39 -8.25 3.22
CA ASP A 41 3.09 -7.00 2.89
C ASP A 41 2.36 -6.24 1.76
N ILE A 42 2.76 -4.99 1.50
CA ILE A 42 2.12 -4.11 0.54
C ILE A 42 2.94 -4.07 -0.76
N ALA A 43 2.32 -4.35 -1.90
CA ALA A 43 2.92 -4.15 -3.21
C ALA A 43 2.29 -2.93 -3.90
N VAL A 44 3.07 -1.88 -4.05
CA VAL A 44 2.68 -0.65 -4.74
C VAL A 44 2.95 -0.82 -6.23
N ILE A 45 1.91 -1.30 -6.93
CA ILE A 45 1.95 -1.54 -8.38
C ILE A 45 1.00 -0.62 -9.14
N GLU A 46 0.13 0.10 -8.44
CA GLU A 46 -0.83 1.04 -9.02
C GLU A 46 -0.32 2.48 -8.82
N GLY A 47 -0.33 3.27 -9.88
CA GLY A 47 0.13 4.68 -9.86
C GLY A 47 1.64 4.86 -10.01
N ILE A 48 2.42 3.78 -10.03
CA ILE A 48 3.87 3.82 -10.24
C ILE A 48 4.27 4.15 -11.69
N ASP A 49 3.43 3.84 -12.68
CA ASP A 49 3.67 4.22 -14.09
C ASP A 49 3.66 5.74 -14.31
N GLN A 50 3.07 6.48 -13.37
CA GLN A 50 3.05 7.95 -13.39
C GLN A 50 4.30 8.55 -12.73
N LEU A 51 5.14 7.73 -12.08
CA LEU A 51 6.38 8.18 -11.48
C LEU A 51 7.49 8.20 -12.53
N GLU A 52 8.00 9.40 -12.80
CA GLU A 52 9.17 9.59 -13.66
C GLU A 52 10.46 9.08 -13.01
N ALA A 53 10.48 8.90 -11.68
CA ALA A 53 11.61 8.40 -10.90
C ALA A 53 11.14 7.66 -9.63
N VAL A 54 12.05 6.90 -8.99
CA VAL A 54 11.80 6.25 -7.69
C VAL A 54 11.40 7.32 -6.66
N PRO A 55 10.26 7.16 -5.95
CA PRO A 55 9.80 8.19 -5.04
C PRO A 55 10.71 8.27 -3.81
N ALA A 56 10.79 9.46 -3.22
CA ALA A 56 11.39 9.60 -1.89
C ALA A 56 10.47 8.92 -0.87
N THR A 57 11.00 7.96 -0.11
CA THR A 57 10.26 7.30 0.96
C THR A 57 10.31 8.11 2.25
N PRO A 58 9.26 8.10 3.09
CA PRO A 58 8.03 7.31 3.00
C PRO A 58 6.95 7.92 2.08
N VAL A 59 6.16 7.05 1.44
CA VAL A 59 5.07 7.41 0.52
C VAL A 59 3.70 7.06 1.09
N GLU A 60 2.66 7.78 0.68
CA GLU A 60 1.27 7.48 1.05
C GLU A 60 0.64 6.54 0.01
N VAL A 61 0.14 5.41 0.51
CA VAL A 61 -0.51 4.38 -0.30
C VAL A 61 -1.89 4.05 0.25
N GLU A 62 -2.85 3.88 -0.65
CA GLU A 62 -4.19 3.39 -0.35
C GLU A 62 -4.24 1.88 -0.61
N ILE A 63 -4.73 1.12 0.37
CA ILE A 63 -4.79 -0.33 0.27
C ILE A 63 -6.01 -0.73 -0.54
N GLU A 64 -5.80 -1.40 -1.68
CA GLU A 64 -6.89 -1.85 -2.54
C GLU A 64 -7.43 -3.21 -2.07
N SER A 65 -8.67 -3.52 -2.46
CA SER A 65 -9.32 -4.83 -2.19
C SER A 65 -8.74 -6.01 -2.99
N ARG A 66 -7.50 -5.86 -3.49
CA ARG A 66 -6.82 -6.75 -4.42
C ARG A 66 -5.52 -7.26 -3.81
N VAL A 67 -5.25 -8.55 -4.01
CA VAL A 67 -4.02 -9.21 -3.57
C VAL A 67 -3.36 -9.85 -4.79
N VAL A 68 -2.04 -9.72 -4.90
CA VAL A 68 -1.23 -10.32 -5.96
C VAL A 68 -0.13 -11.14 -5.30
N GLU A 69 -0.05 -12.42 -5.66
CA GLU A 69 0.87 -13.39 -5.07
C GLU A 69 0.67 -13.51 -3.54
N ASP A 70 1.44 -12.76 -2.75
CA ASP A 70 1.35 -12.69 -1.28
C ASP A 70 1.36 -11.24 -0.76
N TYR A 71 1.10 -10.28 -1.65
CA TYR A 71 1.09 -8.86 -1.33
C TYR A 71 -0.29 -8.26 -1.55
N VAL A 72 -0.73 -7.43 -0.61
CA VAL A 72 -1.89 -6.58 -0.85
C VAL A 72 -1.50 -5.44 -1.79
N VAL A 73 -2.32 -5.17 -2.78
CA VAL A 73 -2.06 -4.11 -3.76
C VAL A 73 -2.26 -2.76 -3.07
N GLY A 74 -1.21 -1.94 -3.07
CA GLY A 74 -1.26 -0.53 -2.73
C GLY A 74 -1.34 0.34 -3.97
N ARG A 75 -2.21 1.34 -3.96
CA ARG A 75 -2.20 2.44 -4.92
C ARG A 75 -1.42 3.61 -4.33
N LEU A 76 -0.43 4.11 -5.05
CA LEU A 76 0.26 5.32 -4.68
C LEU A 76 -0.70 6.51 -4.77
N VAL A 77 -0.94 7.19 -3.65
CA VAL A 77 -1.78 8.40 -3.57
C VAL A 77 -0.90 9.64 -3.55
N ALA A 78 0.17 9.61 -2.76
CA ALA A 78 1.13 10.70 -2.69
C ALA A 78 2.55 10.17 -2.48
N THR A 79 3.52 10.84 -3.09
CA THR A 79 4.95 10.56 -2.87
C THR A 79 5.49 11.18 -1.59
N ASP A 80 4.69 12.02 -0.93
CA ASP A 80 5.09 12.76 0.25
C ASP A 80 4.09 12.47 1.36
N CYS A 81 4.52 11.73 2.37
CA CYS A 81 3.79 11.60 3.64
C CYS A 81 3.89 12.89 4.50
N SER A 82 3.94 14.05 3.87
CA SER A 82 3.80 15.31 4.60
C SER A 82 2.32 15.47 4.90
N THR A 83 1.90 14.94 6.06
CA THR A 83 0.60 15.12 6.71
C THR A 83 -0.22 16.18 5.99
N ILE A 84 -1.09 15.76 5.07
CA ILE A 84 -2.08 16.66 4.51
C ILE A 84 -3.07 16.90 5.65
N ASP A 85 -2.76 17.91 6.48
CA ASP A 85 -3.73 18.58 7.33
C ASP A 85 -4.72 19.25 6.36
N PRO A 86 -5.97 18.76 6.23
CA PRO A 86 -6.94 19.44 5.40
C PRO A 86 -7.33 20.78 6.06
N PRO A 87 -7.61 21.85 5.27
CA PRO A 87 -7.93 23.18 5.78
C PRO A 87 -9.25 23.27 6.56
#